data_AF-A0A1Y2EFR1-F1
#
_entry.id   AF-A0A1Y2EFR1-F1
#
_cell.length_a   1.000
_cell.length_b   1.000
_cell.length_c   1.000
_cell.angle_alpha   90.00
_cell.angle_beta   90.00
_cell.angle_gamma   90.00
#
_symmetry.space_group_name_H-M   'P 1'
#
loop_
_entity.id
_entity.type
_entity.pdbx_description
1 polymer ?
#
loop_
_entity_poly.entity_id
_entity_poly.type
_entity_poly.pdbx_seq_one_letter_code
_entity_poly.pdbx_strand_id
1 'polypeptide(L)'
;MFNDADKLPKDHFLCPGDLLTNSPEDKLALLDDKVTILHMYAVYHLFSLKDQKVVADRCLRLLRKDTGAPVLLLGGQVGSAKAGPFLRENVTGNLIYMYRHNEQSWKELWDTVCGMDEWKSKVKKLEVKSQILTLQSSGGKGRQATANAESGRQQLRHLFEVWVTFH
;
A
#
# COMPACT_ATOMS: atom_id res chain seq x y z
N MET A 1 -19.21 -13.84 1.49
CA MET A 1 -19.80 -12.56 1.92
C MET A 1 -19.88 -12.61 3.44
N PHE A 2 -19.53 -11.54 4.14
CA PHE A 2 -19.53 -11.52 5.61
C PHE A 2 -20.97 -11.73 6.13
N ASN A 3 -21.14 -12.49 7.21
CA ASN A 3 -22.44 -12.94 7.72
C ASN A 3 -23.08 -11.85 8.61
N ASP A 4 -23.00 -10.60 8.15
CA ASP A 4 -23.26 -9.37 8.89
C ASP A 4 -24.04 -8.35 8.04
N ALA A 5 -24.78 -8.82 7.03
CA ALA A 5 -25.52 -7.98 6.09
C ALA A 5 -26.58 -7.08 6.77
N ASP A 6 -27.07 -7.50 7.92
CA ASP A 6 -28.00 -6.82 8.83
C ASP A 6 -27.31 -5.82 9.78
N LYS A 7 -25.98 -5.89 9.91
CA LYS A 7 -25.16 -5.02 10.78
C LYS A 7 -24.33 -4.00 10.01
N LEU A 8 -23.93 -4.33 8.79
CA LEU A 8 -23.13 -3.50 7.89
C LEU A 8 -23.89 -3.30 6.58
N PRO A 9 -24.73 -2.27 6.52
CA PRO A 9 -25.43 -1.88 5.29
C PRO A 9 -24.47 -1.74 4.11
N LYS A 10 -24.92 -2.19 2.92
CA LYS A 10 -24.07 -2.24 1.72
C LYS A 10 -23.57 -0.87 1.25
N ASP A 11 -24.31 0.19 1.56
CA ASP A 11 -23.98 1.58 1.27
C ASP A 11 -22.79 2.10 2.10
N HIS A 12 -22.37 1.40 3.16
CA HIS A 12 -21.14 1.69 3.88
C HIS A 12 -19.88 1.24 3.12
N PHE A 13 -20.03 0.39 2.09
CA PHE A 13 -18.92 -0.09 1.27
C PHE A 13 -18.76 0.79 0.03
N LEU A 14 -17.64 1.49 -0.06
CA LEU A 14 -17.25 2.21 -1.25
C LEU A 14 -16.62 1.23 -2.26
N CYS A 15 -17.43 0.73 -3.18
CA CYS A 15 -17.00 -0.16 -4.24
C CYS A 15 -17.75 0.16 -5.56
N PRO A 16 -17.06 0.23 -6.71
CA PRO A 16 -15.60 0.26 -6.83
C PRO A 16 -15.01 1.57 -6.26
N GLY A 17 -13.73 1.54 -5.92
CA GLY A 17 -12.92 2.72 -5.62
C GLY A 17 -11.58 2.57 -6.31
N ASP A 18 -11.15 3.58 -7.05
CA ASP A 18 -9.94 3.55 -7.87
C ASP A 18 -8.82 4.38 -7.23
N LEU A 19 -7.74 3.70 -6.85
CA LEU A 19 -6.56 4.32 -6.25
C LEU A 19 -5.64 5.02 -7.27
N LEU A 20 -5.87 4.82 -8.56
CA LEU A 20 -5.06 5.37 -9.64
C LEU A 20 -5.65 6.65 -10.26
N THR A 21 -6.74 7.17 -9.68
CA THR A 21 -7.41 8.39 -10.15
C THR A 21 -7.72 9.34 -8.99
N ASN A 22 -7.72 10.64 -9.29
CA ASN A 22 -8.18 11.70 -8.39
C ASN A 22 -9.45 12.36 -8.92
N SER A 23 -10.16 11.69 -9.82
CA SER A 23 -11.42 12.16 -10.38
C SER A 23 -12.46 12.33 -9.26
N PRO A 24 -13.18 13.46 -9.21
CA PRO A 24 -14.24 13.68 -8.22
C PRO A 24 -15.44 12.72 -8.40
N GLU A 25 -15.52 12.05 -9.56
CA GLU A 25 -16.51 11.01 -9.83
C GLU A 25 -16.17 9.66 -9.17
N ASP A 26 -14.93 9.44 -8.72
CA ASP A 26 -14.55 8.23 -7.99
C ASP A 26 -15.15 8.22 -6.57
N LYS A 27 -15.66 7.06 -6.14
CA LYS A 27 -16.33 6.93 -4.84
C LYS A 27 -15.40 7.21 -3.65
N LEU A 28 -14.09 7.05 -3.80
CA LEU A 28 -13.15 7.38 -2.72
C LEU A 28 -13.11 8.88 -2.46
N ALA A 29 -13.49 9.75 -3.41
CA ALA A 29 -13.50 11.20 -3.21
C ALA A 29 -14.41 11.62 -2.04
N LEU A 30 -15.41 10.79 -1.71
CA LEU A 30 -16.26 10.96 -0.53
C LEU A 30 -15.48 10.95 0.79
N LEU A 31 -14.27 10.39 0.81
CA LEU A 31 -13.39 10.26 1.97
C LEU A 31 -12.23 11.25 1.98
N ASP A 32 -12.12 12.12 0.98
CA ASP A 32 -11.07 13.14 0.94
C ASP A 32 -11.16 14.01 2.21
N ASP A 33 -10.00 14.21 2.85
CA ASP A 33 -9.83 14.91 4.12
C ASP A 33 -10.56 14.31 5.34
N LYS A 34 -11.05 13.06 5.28
CA LYS A 34 -11.85 12.48 6.38
C LYS A 34 -11.12 11.43 7.20
N VAL A 35 -10.01 10.89 6.71
CA VAL A 35 -9.36 9.71 7.30
C VAL A 35 -8.22 10.08 8.26
N THR A 36 -8.35 9.72 9.53
CA THR A 36 -7.26 9.89 10.52
C THR A 36 -6.27 8.71 10.50
N ILE A 37 -6.78 7.50 10.29
CA ILE A 37 -5.98 6.27 10.20
C ILE A 37 -6.37 5.52 8.94
N LEU A 38 -5.41 5.32 8.03
CA LEU A 38 -5.58 4.60 6.77
C LEU A 38 -4.78 3.30 6.80
N HIS A 39 -5.46 2.17 6.88
CA HIS A 39 -4.82 0.85 6.86
C HIS A 39 -4.74 0.29 5.43
N MET A 40 -3.52 0.09 4.92
CA MET A 40 -3.24 -0.38 3.56
C MET A 40 -2.44 -1.69 3.60
N TYR A 41 -3.14 -2.83 3.49
CA TYR A 41 -2.50 -4.14 3.51
C TYR A 41 -2.57 -4.83 2.15
N ALA A 42 -1.43 -5.36 1.70
CA ALA A 42 -1.23 -6.05 0.44
C ALA A 42 -1.61 -5.21 -0.80
N VAL A 43 -1.40 -3.89 -0.77
CA VAL A 43 -1.77 -2.98 -1.87
C VAL A 43 -0.58 -2.60 -2.76
N TYR A 44 0.40 -1.84 -2.26
CA TYR A 44 1.40 -1.18 -3.14
C TYR A 44 2.18 -2.15 -4.04
N HIS A 45 2.58 -3.31 -3.52
CA HIS A 45 3.35 -4.32 -4.27
C HIS A 45 2.63 -4.91 -5.51
N LEU A 46 1.36 -4.57 -5.72
CA LEU A 46 0.57 -4.94 -6.91
C LEU A 46 0.78 -3.96 -8.09
N PHE A 47 1.43 -2.84 -7.85
CA PHE A 47 1.56 -1.72 -8.78
C PHE A 47 3.01 -1.51 -9.23
N SER A 48 3.19 -0.88 -10.39
CA SER A 48 4.49 -0.36 -10.82
C SER A 48 4.95 0.77 -9.88
N LEU A 49 6.25 1.13 -9.87
CA LEU A 49 6.72 2.24 -9.04
C LEU A 49 6.03 3.57 -9.39
N LYS A 50 5.73 3.78 -10.68
CA LYS A 50 5.00 4.96 -11.15
C LYS A 50 3.61 5.01 -10.53
N ASP A 51 2.88 3.92 -10.60
CA ASP A 51 1.51 3.84 -10.08
C ASP A 51 1.48 3.89 -8.55
N GLN A 52 2.50 3.35 -7.88
CA GLN A 52 2.65 3.46 -6.42
C GLN A 52 2.77 4.92 -5.95
N LYS A 53 3.35 5.82 -6.77
CA LYS A 53 3.36 7.26 -6.47
C LYS A 53 1.96 7.86 -6.56
N VAL A 54 1.14 7.42 -7.54
CA VAL A 54 -0.26 7.84 -7.67
C VAL A 54 -1.07 7.35 -6.48
N VAL A 55 -0.89 6.08 -6.07
CA VAL A 55 -1.53 5.52 -4.88
C VAL A 55 -1.13 6.31 -3.62
N ALA A 56 0.15 6.67 -3.46
CA ALA A 56 0.61 7.49 -2.33
C ALA A 56 0.01 8.90 -2.33
N ASP A 57 -0.06 9.57 -3.48
CA ASP A 57 -0.77 10.85 -3.64
C ASP A 57 -2.26 10.72 -3.23
N ARG A 58 -2.94 9.67 -3.72
CA ARG A 58 -4.33 9.40 -3.37
C ARG A 58 -4.51 9.20 -1.87
N CYS A 59 -3.61 8.45 -1.22
CA CYS A 59 -3.60 8.29 0.24
C CYS A 59 -3.49 9.64 0.95
N LEU A 60 -2.62 10.55 0.52
CA LEU A 60 -2.50 11.89 1.12
C LEU A 60 -3.78 12.72 0.98
N ARG A 61 -4.57 12.54 -0.09
CA ARG A 61 -5.87 13.21 -0.27
C ARG A 61 -6.93 12.69 0.70
N LEU A 62 -6.97 11.39 0.94
CA LEU A 62 -7.88 10.76 1.91
C LEU A 62 -7.61 11.21 3.34
N LEU A 63 -6.34 11.44 3.67
CA LEU A 63 -5.91 11.79 5.01
C LEU A 63 -6.42 13.17 5.44
N ARG A 64 -6.93 13.24 6.66
CA ARG A 64 -7.46 14.45 7.29
C ARG A 64 -6.35 15.48 7.54
N LYS A 65 -6.65 16.75 7.27
CA LYS A 65 -5.69 17.87 7.32
C LYS A 65 -5.98 18.87 8.43
N ASP A 66 -7.23 18.91 8.92
CA ASP A 66 -7.72 19.87 9.92
C ASP A 66 -7.48 19.45 11.39
N THR A 67 -6.73 18.37 11.63
CA THR A 67 -6.51 17.85 12.99
C THR A 67 -5.53 18.66 13.82
N GLY A 68 -4.60 19.37 13.17
CA GLY A 68 -3.41 19.95 13.83
C GLY A 68 -2.48 18.90 14.47
N ALA A 69 -2.72 17.61 14.25
CA ALA A 69 -2.03 16.47 14.86
C ALA A 69 -1.66 15.42 13.81
N PRO A 70 -0.66 14.55 14.08
CA PRO A 70 -0.26 13.52 13.13
C PRO A 70 -1.41 12.56 12.78
N VAL A 71 -1.58 12.28 11.49
CA VAL A 71 -2.43 11.22 10.95
C VAL A 71 -1.57 10.06 10.46
N LEU A 72 -2.13 8.85 10.42
CA LEU A 72 -1.37 7.63 10.22
C LEU A 72 -1.84 6.87 8.98
N LEU A 73 -0.90 6.50 8.12
CA LEU A 73 -1.05 5.40 7.18
C LEU A 73 -0.19 4.23 7.65
N LEU A 74 -0.75 3.03 7.70
CA LEU A 74 -0.02 1.84 8.17
C LEU A 74 -0.45 0.60 7.40
N GLY A 75 0.38 -0.43 7.43
CA GLY A 75 0.02 -1.73 6.89
C GLY A 75 1.20 -2.61 6.58
N GLY A 76 1.05 -3.43 5.55
CA GLY A 76 2.09 -4.37 5.17
C GLY A 76 1.90 -4.95 3.78
N GLN A 77 2.98 -5.44 3.19
CA GLN A 77 2.99 -5.95 1.82
C GLN A 77 4.13 -6.94 1.60
N VAL A 78 4.23 -7.47 0.38
CA VAL A 78 5.41 -8.24 -0.02
C VAL A 78 6.57 -7.29 -0.22
N GLY A 79 7.65 -7.52 0.52
CA GLY A 79 8.90 -6.78 0.45
C GLY A 79 9.94 -7.46 -0.42
N SER A 80 11.11 -6.83 -0.48
CA SER A 80 12.32 -7.41 -1.04
C SER A 80 13.53 -6.90 -0.28
N ALA A 81 14.58 -7.71 -0.12
CA ALA A 81 15.87 -7.23 0.41
C ALA A 81 16.53 -6.23 -0.57
N LYS A 82 16.40 -6.51 -1.88
CA LYS A 82 16.80 -5.61 -2.96
C LYS A 82 15.55 -5.03 -3.61
N ALA A 83 15.29 -3.75 -3.39
CA ALA A 83 14.18 -3.07 -4.04
C ALA A 83 14.31 -3.11 -5.56
N GLY A 84 13.18 -3.19 -6.26
CA GLY A 84 13.19 -3.21 -7.71
C GLY A 84 11.91 -3.72 -8.36
N PRO A 85 11.84 -3.59 -9.70
CA PRO A 85 10.76 -4.16 -10.48
C PRO A 85 10.88 -5.69 -10.52
N PHE A 86 9.74 -6.36 -10.55
CA PHE A 86 9.63 -7.78 -10.83
C PHE A 86 8.49 -8.03 -11.81
N LEU A 87 8.64 -9.06 -12.63
CA LEU A 87 7.60 -9.48 -13.57
C LEU A 87 6.61 -10.41 -12.89
N ARG A 88 5.33 -10.21 -13.19
CA ARG A 88 4.26 -11.14 -12.84
C ARG A 88 3.28 -11.22 -14.00
N GLU A 89 2.78 -12.41 -14.25
CA GLU A 89 1.68 -12.62 -15.17
C GLU A 89 0.37 -12.10 -14.55
N ASN A 90 -0.38 -11.30 -15.30
CA ASN A 90 -1.69 -10.82 -14.89
C ASN A 90 -2.79 -11.85 -15.25
N VAL A 91 -4.05 -11.52 -14.98
CA VAL A 91 -5.19 -12.41 -15.27
C VAL A 91 -5.43 -12.66 -16.77
N THR A 92 -4.85 -11.85 -17.66
CA THR A 92 -4.98 -11.98 -19.12
C THR A 92 -3.77 -12.68 -19.75
N GLY A 93 -2.84 -13.21 -18.95
CA GLY A 93 -1.61 -13.85 -19.42
C GLY A 93 -0.50 -12.89 -19.83
N ASN A 94 -0.69 -11.57 -19.66
CA ASN A 94 0.31 -10.57 -20.00
C ASN A 94 1.29 -10.37 -18.84
N LEU A 95 2.57 -10.24 -19.17
CA LEU A 95 3.60 -9.88 -18.22
C LEU A 95 3.48 -8.39 -17.85
N ILE A 96 3.30 -8.12 -16.56
CA ILE A 96 3.27 -6.76 -16.01
C ILE A 96 4.40 -6.56 -15.00
N TYR A 97 4.92 -5.34 -14.96
CA TYR A 97 5.93 -4.93 -13.99
C TYR A 97 5.27 -4.43 -12.71
N MET A 98 5.63 -5.05 -11.60
CA MET A 98 5.28 -4.61 -10.24
C MET A 98 6.57 -4.20 -9.52
N TYR A 99 6.49 -3.37 -8.47
CA TYR A 99 7.66 -2.93 -7.72
C TYR A 99 7.60 -3.37 -6.26
N ARG A 100 8.71 -3.93 -5.73
CA ARG A 100 8.84 -4.27 -4.31
C ARG A 100 9.83 -3.35 -3.64
N HIS A 101 9.47 -2.92 -2.44
CA HIS A 101 10.29 -2.07 -1.61
C HIS A 101 11.10 -2.88 -0.59
N ASN A 102 12.31 -2.41 -0.33
CA ASN A 102 12.97 -2.50 0.97
C ASN A 102 12.68 -1.22 1.78
N GLU A 103 13.18 -1.13 3.02
CA GLU A 103 12.93 0.02 3.90
C GLU A 103 13.39 1.35 3.30
N GLN A 104 14.58 1.37 2.68
CA GLN A 104 15.15 2.58 2.09
C GLN A 104 14.27 3.10 0.95
N SER A 105 13.98 2.26 -0.04
CA SER A 105 13.17 2.65 -1.20
C SER A 105 11.74 3.01 -0.82
N TRP A 106 11.21 2.48 0.29
CA TRP A 106 9.91 2.87 0.80
C TRP A 106 9.93 4.30 1.33
N LYS A 107 10.95 4.66 2.10
CA LYS A 107 11.16 6.04 2.53
C LYS A 107 11.32 6.98 1.33
N GLU A 108 12.11 6.60 0.34
CA GLU A 108 12.32 7.40 -0.88
C GLU A 108 11.02 7.65 -1.66
N LEU A 109 10.10 6.68 -1.71
CA LEU A 109 8.77 6.85 -2.33
C LEU A 109 8.01 8.02 -1.67
N TRP A 110 7.93 8.01 -0.34
CA TRP A 110 7.20 9.02 0.42
C TRP A 110 7.88 10.38 0.43
N ASP A 111 9.20 10.42 0.54
CA ASP A 111 9.96 11.67 0.39
C ASP A 111 9.72 12.28 -0.99
N THR A 112 9.69 11.46 -2.05
CA THR A 112 9.41 11.92 -3.41
C THR A 112 8.00 12.51 -3.52
N VAL A 113 6.98 11.80 -3.03
CA VAL A 113 5.57 12.21 -3.18
C VAL A 113 5.28 13.46 -2.33
N CYS A 114 5.71 13.49 -1.08
CA CYS A 114 5.55 14.66 -0.20
C CYS A 114 6.40 15.85 -0.66
N GLY A 115 7.47 15.62 -1.44
CA GLY A 115 8.30 16.66 -2.04
C GLY A 115 7.74 17.27 -3.33
N MET A 116 6.66 16.71 -3.90
CA MET A 116 5.99 17.29 -5.08
C MET A 116 5.33 18.63 -4.74
N ASP A 117 5.22 19.54 -5.71
CA ASP A 117 4.68 20.89 -5.50
C ASP A 117 3.28 20.90 -4.84
N GLU A 118 2.46 19.89 -5.15
CA GLU A 118 1.13 19.69 -4.54
C GLU A 118 1.18 19.54 -3.01
N TRP A 119 2.23 18.92 -2.47
CA TRP A 119 2.32 18.51 -1.06
C TRP A 119 3.40 19.25 -0.27
N LYS A 120 4.42 19.77 -0.95
CA LYS A 120 5.60 20.37 -0.32
C LYS A 120 5.28 21.51 0.66
N SER A 121 4.25 22.30 0.38
CA SER A 121 3.77 23.38 1.26
C SER A 121 2.69 22.95 2.24
N LYS A 122 2.09 21.77 2.06
CA LYS A 122 0.98 21.25 2.88
C LYS A 122 1.46 20.29 3.96
N VAL A 123 2.53 19.54 3.71
CA VAL A 123 3.11 18.57 4.66
C VAL A 123 4.13 19.27 5.54
N LYS A 124 3.77 19.45 6.82
CA LYS A 124 4.63 20.04 7.85
C LYS A 124 5.67 19.06 8.39
N LYS A 125 5.28 17.79 8.57
CA LYS A 125 6.15 16.74 9.10
C LYS A 125 5.82 15.39 8.46
N LEU A 126 6.86 14.65 8.08
CA LEU A 126 6.76 13.29 7.56
C LEU A 126 7.68 12.37 8.36
N GLU A 127 7.14 11.28 8.90
CA GLU A 127 7.92 10.22 9.53
C GLU A 127 7.56 8.88 8.91
N VAL A 128 8.52 8.26 8.24
CA VAL A 128 8.34 6.96 7.58
C VAL A 128 9.11 5.92 8.37
N LYS A 129 8.41 4.91 8.87
CA LYS A 129 8.99 3.74 9.52
C LYS A 129 8.62 2.51 8.72
N SER A 130 9.57 1.61 8.55
CA SER A 130 9.31 0.34 7.89
C SER A 130 10.33 -0.70 8.28
N GLN A 131 9.95 -1.97 8.16
CA GLN A 131 10.81 -3.10 8.46
C GLN A 131 10.52 -4.28 7.52
N ILE A 132 11.58 -4.97 7.10
CA ILE A 132 11.52 -6.23 6.39
C ILE A 132 11.62 -7.38 7.39
N LEU A 133 10.57 -8.20 7.42
CA LEU A 133 10.48 -9.40 8.23
C LEU A 133 10.57 -10.63 7.34
N THR A 134 11.37 -11.58 7.79
CA THR A 134 11.47 -12.90 7.20
C THR A 134 10.39 -13.80 7.77
N LEU A 135 9.44 -14.24 6.94
CA LEU A 135 8.55 -15.33 7.33
C LEU A 135 9.31 -16.65 7.24
N GLN A 136 9.61 -17.26 8.39
CA GLN A 136 9.94 -18.67 8.42
C GLN A 136 8.65 -19.46 8.21
N SER A 137 8.62 -20.31 7.18
CA SER A 137 7.54 -21.27 7.01
C SER A 137 7.62 -22.29 8.14
N SER A 138 6.69 -22.25 9.11
CA SER A 138 6.47 -23.38 10.00
C SER A 138 5.90 -24.52 9.15
N GLY A 139 6.73 -25.50 8.82
CA GLY A 139 6.40 -26.59 7.90
C GLY A 139 5.16 -27.37 8.34
N GLY A 140 4.04 -27.17 7.62
CA GLY A 140 2.92 -28.11 7.64
C GLY A 140 3.27 -29.32 6.79
N LYS A 141 3.44 -30.49 7.42
CA LYS A 141 3.53 -31.78 6.71
C LYS A 141 2.24 -32.00 5.93
N GLY A 142 2.33 -32.13 4.60
CA GLY A 142 1.30 -32.84 3.83
C GLY A 142 0.94 -32.27 2.46
N ARG A 143 1.81 -32.46 1.46
CA ARG A 143 1.49 -33.09 0.16
C ARG A 143 2.72 -33.07 -0.73
N GLN A 144 3.20 -34.26 -1.09
CA GLN A 144 4.21 -34.45 -2.13
C GLN A 144 3.63 -33.98 -3.47
N ALA A 145 4.30 -33.01 -4.09
CA ALA A 145 4.23 -32.76 -5.53
C ALA A 145 5.67 -32.55 -6.04
N THR A 146 5.86 -33.01 -7.25
CA THR A 146 7.11 -33.44 -7.89
C THR A 146 8.10 -32.33 -8.20
N ALA A 147 9.35 -32.77 -8.39
CA ALA A 147 10.55 -31.96 -8.48
C ALA A 147 10.53 -30.88 -9.58
N ASN A 148 10.73 -29.63 -9.16
CA ASN A 148 11.67 -28.69 -9.76
C ASN A 148 12.17 -27.75 -8.66
N ALA A 149 13.44 -27.90 -8.32
CA ALA A 149 14.10 -27.24 -7.21
C ALA A 149 14.41 -25.76 -7.56
N GLU A 150 13.49 -24.87 -7.22
CA GLU A 150 13.87 -23.55 -6.69
C GLU A 150 13.61 -23.58 -5.18
N SER A 151 14.69 -23.50 -4.41
CA SER A 151 14.70 -23.41 -2.95
C SER A 151 13.56 -22.54 -2.42
N GLY A 152 12.82 -23.03 -1.41
CA GLY A 152 11.62 -22.42 -0.85
C GLY A 152 11.69 -20.90 -0.81
N ARG A 153 10.84 -20.22 -1.59
CA ARG A 153 10.79 -18.76 -1.68
C ARG A 153 10.48 -18.19 -0.29
N GLN A 154 11.52 -17.73 0.40
CA GLN A 154 11.40 -16.98 1.62
C GLN A 154 10.65 -15.68 1.30
N GLN A 155 9.37 -15.63 1.65
CA GLN A 155 8.56 -14.45 1.37
C GLN A 155 8.86 -13.39 2.43
N LEU A 156 9.52 -12.33 2.00
CA LEU A 156 9.78 -11.17 2.85
C LEU A 156 8.51 -10.34 3.00
N ARG A 157 8.13 -10.05 4.23
CA ARG A 157 7.04 -9.12 4.56
C ARG A 157 7.63 -7.76 4.85
N HIS A 158 7.06 -6.74 4.24
CA HIS A 158 7.39 -5.35 4.50
C HIS A 158 6.26 -4.75 5.32
N LEU A 159 6.51 -4.38 6.57
CA LEU A 159 5.56 -3.66 7.42
C LEU A 159 5.95 -2.18 7.47
N PHE A 160 4.97 -1.28 7.51
CA PHE A 160 5.25 0.15 7.48
C PHE A 160 4.23 0.97 8.27
N GLU A 161 4.71 2.15 8.68
CA GLU A 161 3.95 3.26 9.21
C GLU A 161 4.44 4.55 8.54
N VAL A 162 3.50 5.43 8.19
CA VAL A 162 3.75 6.72 7.58
C VAL A 162 2.92 7.72 8.37
N TRP A 163 3.59 8.50 9.20
CA TRP A 163 2.98 9.55 9.99
C TRP A 163 3.13 10.87 9.25
N VAL A 164 2.02 11.57 9.06
CA VAL A 164 1.98 12.84 8.33
C VAL A 164 1.33 13.89 9.23
N THR A 165 1.96 15.05 9.36
CA THR A 165 1.34 16.24 9.96
C THR A 165 1.20 17.29 8.87
N PHE A 166 0.00 17.82 8.69
CA PHE A 166 -0.27 18.90 7.73
C PHE A 166 -0.11 20.29 8.40
N HIS A 167 0.08 21.32 7.57
CA HIS A 167 0.11 22.72 7.99
C HIS A 167 -1.27 23.25 8.38
#